data_AF-A0A7V9THD9-F1
#
_entry.id   AF-A0A7V9THD9-F1
#
_cell.length_a   1.000
_cell.length_b   1.000
_cell.length_c   1.000
_cell.angle_alpha   90.00
_cell.angle_beta   90.00
_cell.angle_gamma   90.00
#
_symmetry.space_group_name_H-M   'P 1'
#
loop_
_entity.id
_entity.type
_entity.pdbx_description
1 polymer ?
#
loop_
_entity_poly.entity_id
_entity_poly.type
_entity_poly.pdbx_seq_one_letter_code
_entity_poly.pdbx_strand_id
1 'polypeptide(L)'
;LLRNEGQGYIHYQKGALVMYALRDYIGEEPLNRALSAFLADNRFQEPPYTTSRELLGYLRAATPDSLQYVLADMFEEITLYDNRALEARATRLPDGRWSVAIDLETRKLRVDSLGHEAEIPMNDLIDIGVFAAPEPGETEGRPLYLAKHRIASGLQRIEVTVGAEPARAGIDPLHRLIDRVTRDNSVAAGKVSN
;
A
#
# COMPACT_ATOMS: atom_id res chain seq x y z
N LEU A 1 -14.98 1.44 0.09
CA LEU A 1 -15.71 2.24 -0.93
C LEU A 1 -17.23 2.06 -0.86
N LEU A 2 -17.75 0.90 -0.44
CA LEU A 2 -19.17 0.55 -0.48
C LEU A 2 -20.01 1.00 0.73
N ARG A 3 -19.38 1.38 1.86
CA ARG A 3 -20.03 1.99 3.02
C ARG A 3 -19.65 3.47 3.09
N ASN A 4 -20.62 4.38 2.92
CA ASN A 4 -20.35 5.83 2.91
C ASN A 4 -21.61 6.67 3.10
N GLU A 5 -21.77 7.30 4.27
CA GLU A 5 -22.69 8.44 4.47
C GLU A 5 -21.86 9.65 4.96
N GLY A 6 -21.76 10.71 4.15
CA GLY A 6 -21.54 12.09 4.68
C GLY A 6 -20.22 12.85 4.47
N GLN A 7 -19.26 12.47 3.59
CA GLN A 7 -17.99 13.23 3.45
C GLN A 7 -17.50 13.41 1.99
N GLY A 8 -18.03 14.44 1.31
CA GLY A 8 -17.86 14.72 -0.14
C GLY A 8 -16.44 14.79 -0.70
N TYR A 9 -15.47 15.33 0.05
CA TYR A 9 -14.09 15.59 -0.43
C TYR A 9 -13.19 14.34 -0.39
N ILE A 10 -13.53 13.34 0.42
CA ILE A 10 -12.75 12.09 0.61
C ILE A 10 -12.98 11.10 -0.55
N HIS A 11 -14.09 11.25 -1.30
CA HIS A 11 -14.55 10.27 -2.29
C HIS A 11 -13.63 10.11 -3.50
N TYR A 12 -13.18 11.22 -4.10
CA TYR A 12 -12.46 11.17 -5.38
C TYR A 12 -11.02 10.68 -5.24
N GLN A 13 -10.33 11.13 -4.20
CA GLN A 13 -8.94 10.74 -3.95
C GLN A 13 -8.83 9.28 -3.50
N LYS A 14 -9.75 8.81 -2.65
CA LYS A 14 -9.76 7.42 -2.17
C LYS A 14 -10.11 6.41 -3.27
N GLY A 15 -11.07 6.73 -4.15
CA GLY A 15 -11.42 5.84 -5.26
C GLY A 15 -10.28 5.62 -6.24
N ALA A 16 -9.62 6.71 -6.67
CA ALA A 16 -8.48 6.62 -7.57
C ALA A 16 -7.27 5.91 -6.93
N LEU A 17 -6.98 6.21 -5.66
CA LEU A 17 -5.91 5.56 -4.91
C LEU A 17 -6.14 4.04 -4.79
N VAL A 18 -7.36 3.63 -4.45
CA VAL A 18 -7.71 2.21 -4.33
C VAL A 18 -7.55 1.48 -5.66
N MET A 19 -7.99 2.06 -6.78
CA MET A 19 -7.81 1.42 -8.09
C MET A 19 -6.34 1.35 -8.50
N TYR A 20 -5.54 2.38 -8.20
CA TYR A 20 -4.10 2.39 -8.44
C TYR A 20 -3.38 1.33 -7.59
N ALA A 21 -3.74 1.22 -6.32
CA ALA A 21 -3.19 0.22 -5.42
C ALA A 21 -3.60 -1.19 -5.86
N LEU A 22 -4.87 -1.43 -6.20
CA LEU A 22 -5.33 -2.72 -6.71
C LEU A 22 -4.54 -3.14 -7.96
N ARG A 23 -4.34 -2.22 -8.92
CA ARG A 23 -3.51 -2.45 -10.11
C ARG A 23 -2.10 -2.92 -9.74
N ASP A 24 -1.52 -2.35 -8.70
CA ASP A 24 -0.19 -2.72 -8.25
C ASP A 24 -0.16 -4.10 -7.55
N TYR A 25 -1.23 -4.49 -6.84
CA TYR A 25 -1.35 -5.81 -6.23
C TYR A 25 -1.60 -6.92 -7.24
N ILE A 26 -2.56 -6.74 -8.15
CA ILE A 26 -3.01 -7.83 -9.05
C ILE A 26 -2.43 -7.70 -10.47
N GLY A 27 -1.74 -6.60 -10.77
CA GLY A 27 -1.24 -6.28 -12.10
C GLY A 27 -2.24 -5.50 -12.95
N GLU A 28 -1.70 -4.79 -13.94
CA GLU A 28 -2.50 -4.01 -14.89
C GLU A 28 -3.36 -4.88 -15.79
N GLU A 29 -2.80 -5.96 -16.32
CA GLU A 29 -3.52 -6.82 -17.26
C GLU A 29 -4.74 -7.50 -16.62
N PRO A 30 -4.66 -8.12 -15.42
CA PRO A 30 -5.84 -8.71 -14.78
C PRO A 30 -6.90 -7.66 -14.44
N LEU A 31 -6.50 -6.49 -13.96
CA LEU A 31 -7.43 -5.40 -13.67
C LEU A 31 -8.15 -4.92 -14.93
N ASN A 32 -7.41 -4.64 -16.01
CA ASN A 32 -7.98 -4.16 -17.27
C ASN A 32 -8.92 -5.18 -17.90
N ARG A 33 -8.59 -6.48 -17.83
CA ARG A 33 -9.49 -7.55 -18.29
C ARG A 33 -10.78 -7.59 -17.48
N ALA A 34 -10.72 -7.45 -16.15
CA ALA A 34 -11.90 -7.41 -15.30
C ALA A 34 -12.83 -6.23 -15.64
N LEU A 35 -12.25 -5.03 -15.81
CA LEU A 35 -12.99 -3.83 -16.21
C LEU A 35 -13.59 -3.97 -17.61
N SER A 36 -12.84 -4.53 -18.55
CA SER A 36 -13.32 -4.77 -19.91
C SER A 36 -14.49 -5.75 -19.96
N ALA A 37 -14.42 -6.84 -19.19
CA ALA A 37 -15.52 -7.81 -19.07
C ALA A 37 -16.77 -7.18 -18.46
N PHE A 38 -16.62 -6.45 -17.35
CA PHE A 38 -17.73 -5.71 -16.73
C PHE A 38 -18.42 -4.75 -17.73
N LEU A 39 -17.63 -3.99 -18.49
CA LEU A 39 -18.18 -3.09 -19.51
C LEU A 39 -18.84 -3.85 -20.67
N ALA A 40 -18.28 -4.97 -21.11
CA ALA A 40 -18.85 -5.77 -22.19
C ALA A 40 -20.24 -6.31 -21.82
N ASP A 41 -20.41 -6.77 -20.58
CA ASP A 41 -21.64 -7.38 -20.09
C ASP A 41 -22.73 -6.34 -19.76
N ASN A 42 -22.35 -5.12 -19.38
CA ASN A 42 -23.28 -4.11 -18.84
C ASN A 42 -23.45 -2.86 -19.71
N ARG A 43 -22.69 -2.70 -20.81
CA ARG A 43 -22.83 -1.52 -21.69
C ARG A 43 -24.21 -1.45 -22.32
N PHE A 44 -24.77 -0.25 -22.39
CA PHE A 44 -26.09 0.03 -23.00
C PHE A 44 -27.25 -0.75 -22.36
N GLN A 45 -27.09 -1.19 -21.12
CA GLN A 45 -28.12 -1.88 -20.37
C GLN A 45 -29.27 -0.95 -20.03
N GLU A 46 -30.49 -1.42 -20.26
CA GLU A 46 -31.73 -0.81 -19.76
C GLU A 46 -31.93 -1.15 -18.26
N PRO A 47 -32.74 -0.38 -17.50
CA PRO A 47 -32.99 -0.65 -16.10
C PRO A 47 -33.42 -2.11 -15.79
N PRO A 48 -32.96 -2.69 -14.67
CA PRO A 48 -32.16 -2.06 -13.62
C PRO A 48 -30.68 -1.90 -14.02
N TYR A 49 -30.06 -0.78 -13.66
CA TYR A 49 -28.64 -0.54 -13.94
C TYR A 49 -27.72 -1.33 -13.00
N THR A 50 -26.54 -1.66 -13.52
CA THR A 50 -25.49 -2.32 -12.76
C THR A 50 -25.05 -1.55 -11.51
N THR A 51 -24.54 -2.28 -10.52
CA THR A 51 -24.09 -1.74 -9.24
C THR A 51 -22.60 -1.98 -9.00
N SER A 52 -22.02 -1.23 -8.05
CA SER A 52 -20.65 -1.44 -7.61
C SER A 52 -20.39 -2.83 -6.99
N ARG A 53 -21.43 -3.54 -6.56
CA ARG A 53 -21.34 -4.94 -6.11
C ARG A 53 -21.08 -5.89 -7.26
N GLU A 54 -21.69 -5.65 -8.42
CA GLU A 54 -21.43 -6.44 -9.63
C GLU A 54 -20.00 -6.22 -10.09
N LEU A 55 -19.54 -4.97 -10.19
CA LEU A 55 -18.13 -4.66 -10.51
C LEU A 55 -17.16 -5.39 -9.56
N LEU A 56 -17.44 -5.38 -8.26
CA LEU A 56 -16.62 -6.09 -7.29
C LEU A 56 -16.56 -7.60 -7.54
N GLY A 57 -17.62 -8.20 -8.09
CA GLY A 57 -17.62 -9.58 -8.56
C GLY A 57 -16.57 -9.86 -9.65
N TYR A 58 -16.44 -8.96 -10.63
CA TYR A 58 -15.41 -9.07 -11.68
C TYR A 58 -14.00 -8.88 -11.12
N LEU A 59 -13.81 -7.90 -10.23
CA LEU A 59 -12.53 -7.69 -9.56
C LEU A 59 -12.15 -8.90 -8.70
N ARG A 60 -13.13 -9.52 -8.03
CA ARG A 60 -12.94 -10.73 -7.23
C ARG A 60 -12.47 -11.89 -8.08
N ALA A 61 -13.10 -12.12 -9.24
CA ALA A 61 -12.71 -13.18 -10.17
C ALA A 61 -11.30 -12.98 -10.77
N ALA A 62 -10.87 -11.72 -10.94
CA ALA A 62 -9.54 -11.40 -11.46
C ALA A 62 -8.43 -11.35 -10.39
N THR A 63 -8.79 -11.41 -9.11
CA THR A 63 -7.85 -11.31 -7.99
C THR A 63 -7.47 -12.73 -7.51
N PRO A 64 -6.17 -13.07 -7.40
CA PRO A 64 -5.75 -14.35 -6.83
C PRO A 64 -6.24 -14.56 -5.39
N ASP A 65 -6.49 -15.80 -4.98
CA ASP A 65 -6.97 -16.15 -3.62
C ASP A 65 -6.11 -15.54 -2.51
N SER A 66 -4.79 -15.53 -2.69
CA SER A 66 -3.83 -14.95 -1.74
C SER A 66 -3.96 -13.44 -1.54
N LEU A 67 -4.69 -12.75 -2.42
CA LEU A 67 -4.88 -11.29 -2.44
C LEU A 67 -6.34 -10.87 -2.24
N GLN A 68 -7.27 -11.80 -2.01
CA GLN A 68 -8.69 -11.48 -1.82
C GLN A 68 -8.94 -10.53 -0.64
N TYR A 69 -8.08 -10.58 0.39
CA TYR A 69 -8.13 -9.66 1.53
C TYR A 69 -8.00 -8.18 1.09
N VAL A 70 -7.22 -7.91 0.04
CA VAL A 70 -7.01 -6.56 -0.51
C VAL A 70 -8.34 -5.96 -0.96
N LEU A 71 -9.21 -6.76 -1.59
CA LEU A 71 -10.53 -6.31 -2.02
C LEU A 71 -11.43 -5.98 -0.83
N ALA A 72 -11.41 -6.82 0.21
CA ALA A 72 -12.16 -6.56 1.43
C ALA A 72 -11.72 -5.23 2.07
N ASP A 73 -10.41 -5.03 2.19
CA ASP A 73 -9.85 -3.85 2.87
C ASP A 73 -10.06 -2.55 2.08
N MET A 74 -9.99 -2.61 0.74
CA MET A 74 -10.10 -1.44 -0.13
C MET A 74 -11.54 -1.08 -0.50
N PHE A 75 -12.39 -2.08 -0.75
CA PHE A 75 -13.73 -1.88 -1.31
C PHE A 75 -14.84 -2.08 -0.29
N GLU A 76 -14.75 -3.11 0.54
CA GLU A 76 -15.87 -3.58 1.38
C GLU A 76 -15.87 -2.91 2.76
N GLU A 77 -14.70 -2.70 3.35
CA GLU A 77 -14.54 -2.19 4.71
C GLU A 77 -13.92 -0.79 4.75
N ILE A 78 -14.02 -0.15 5.91
CA ILE A 78 -13.27 1.06 6.22
C ILE A 78 -12.00 0.63 6.96
N THR A 79 -10.95 0.34 6.19
CA THR A 79 -9.66 -0.10 6.73
C THR A 79 -8.68 1.07 6.79
N LEU A 80 -7.97 1.17 7.90
CA LEU A 80 -6.91 2.14 8.13
C LEU A 80 -5.64 1.40 8.53
N TYR A 81 -4.51 1.93 8.09
CA TYR A 81 -3.20 1.49 8.52
C TYR A 81 -2.54 2.59 9.34
N ASP A 82 -1.74 2.16 10.31
CA ASP A 82 -0.82 2.98 11.08
C ASP A 82 0.57 2.42 10.81
N ASN A 83 1.22 2.89 9.73
CA ASN A 83 2.52 2.40 9.29
C ASN A 83 3.61 3.36 9.70
N ARG A 84 4.56 2.91 10.51
CA ARG A 84 5.59 3.78 11.06
C ARG A 84 6.96 3.17 10.85
N ALA A 85 7.82 3.86 10.14
CA ALA A 85 9.26 3.59 10.17
C ALA A 85 9.83 4.28 11.42
N LEU A 86 10.38 3.49 12.34
CA LEU A 86 10.92 4.00 13.60
C LEU A 86 12.39 4.41 13.44
N GLU A 87 13.17 3.56 12.78
CA GLU A 87 14.59 3.79 12.54
C GLU A 87 15.05 3.05 11.28
N ALA A 88 16.01 3.64 10.55
CA ALA A 88 16.72 2.95 9.49
C ALA A 88 18.22 3.10 9.70
N ARG A 89 18.94 1.99 9.68
CA ARG A 89 20.40 1.92 9.85
C ARG A 89 21.04 1.32 8.60
N ALA A 90 21.98 2.04 8.03
CA ALA A 90 22.72 1.64 6.84
C ALA A 90 24.17 1.30 7.21
N THR A 91 24.59 0.09 6.83
CA THR A 91 25.97 -0.41 7.02
C THR A 91 26.57 -0.74 5.68
N ARG A 92 27.74 -0.18 5.37
CA ARG A 92 28.48 -0.50 4.14
C ARG A 92 29.12 -1.88 4.28
N LEU A 93 28.88 -2.74 3.29
CA LEU A 93 29.40 -4.10 3.23
C LEU A 93 30.78 -4.13 2.56
N PRO A 94 31.59 -5.19 2.78
CA PRO A 94 32.92 -5.32 2.18
C PRO A 94 32.92 -5.32 0.64
N ASP A 95 31.84 -5.80 0.02
CA ASP A 95 31.66 -5.82 -1.44
C ASP A 95 31.20 -4.47 -2.02
N GLY A 96 31.06 -3.44 -1.19
CA GLY A 96 30.65 -2.09 -1.58
C GLY A 96 29.13 -1.85 -1.59
N ARG A 97 28.31 -2.89 -1.38
CA ARG A 97 26.85 -2.73 -1.20
C ARG A 97 26.52 -2.20 0.20
N TRP A 98 25.24 -1.95 0.46
CA TRP A 98 24.76 -1.50 1.76
C TRP A 98 23.70 -2.44 2.30
N SER A 99 23.84 -2.89 3.54
CA SER A 99 22.77 -3.52 4.31
C SER A 99 21.98 -2.43 5.02
N VAL A 100 20.65 -2.45 4.88
CA VAL A 100 19.73 -1.49 5.48
C VAL A 100 18.77 -2.25 6.39
N ALA A 101 18.89 -2.01 7.70
CA ALA A 101 17.98 -2.51 8.70
C ALA A 101 16.93 -1.44 9.03
N ILE A 102 15.66 -1.79 8.89
CA ILE A 102 14.51 -0.91 9.10
C ILE A 102 13.70 -1.46 10.26
N ASP A 103 13.64 -0.71 11.35
CA ASP A 103 12.73 -0.97 12.45
C ASP A 103 11.41 -0.26 12.17
N LEU A 104 10.31 -1.02 12.18
CA LEU A 104 8.99 -0.49 11.88
C LEU A 104 7.95 -0.98 12.90
N GLU A 105 6.90 -0.18 13.09
CA GLU A 105 5.70 -0.52 13.83
C GLU A 105 4.50 -0.39 12.90
N THR A 106 3.67 -1.42 12.85
CA THR A 106 2.48 -1.43 11.99
C THR A 106 1.24 -1.86 12.73
N ARG A 107 0.10 -1.23 12.42
CA ARG A 107 -1.22 -1.70 12.88
C ARG A 107 -2.24 -1.57 11.76
N LYS A 108 -3.27 -2.41 11.84
CA LYS A 108 -4.42 -2.38 10.94
C LYS A 108 -5.69 -2.23 11.74
N LEU A 109 -6.50 -1.24 11.40
CA LEU A 109 -7.74 -0.93 12.09
C LEU A 109 -8.92 -1.03 11.13
N ARG A 110 -10.07 -1.48 11.64
CA ARG A 110 -11.36 -1.34 10.98
C ARG A 110 -12.21 -0.31 11.70
N VAL A 111 -12.91 0.49 10.90
CA VAL A 111 -13.85 1.48 11.39
C VAL A 111 -15.28 1.01 11.10
N ASP A 112 -16.12 0.98 12.11
CA ASP A 112 -17.54 0.69 11.94
C ASP A 112 -18.32 1.90 11.40
N SER A 113 -19.62 1.73 11.17
CA SER A 113 -20.49 2.81 10.65
C SER A 113 -20.70 3.96 11.64
N LEU A 114 -20.40 3.75 12.92
CA LEU A 114 -20.49 4.77 13.98
C LEU A 114 -19.16 5.49 14.19
N GLY A 115 -18.10 5.07 13.47
CA GLY A 115 -16.77 5.64 13.58
C GLY A 115 -15.88 4.97 14.63
N HIS A 116 -16.31 3.85 15.24
CA HIS A 116 -15.46 3.14 16.21
C HIS A 116 -14.34 2.40 15.51
N GLU A 117 -13.13 2.58 16.00
CA GLU A 117 -11.92 1.94 15.49
C GLU A 117 -11.58 0.71 16.35
N ALA A 118 -11.36 -0.42 15.69
CA ALA A 118 -10.89 -1.64 16.32
C ALA A 118 -9.66 -2.17 15.57
N GLU A 119 -8.59 -2.47 16.29
CA GLU A 119 -7.43 -3.15 15.72
C GLU A 119 -7.83 -4.58 15.31
N ILE A 120 -7.36 -5.00 14.14
CA ILE A 120 -7.58 -6.33 13.59
C ILE A 120 -6.24 -7.02 13.28
N PRO A 121 -6.21 -8.37 13.24
CA PRO A 121 -5.03 -9.09 12.79
C PRO A 121 -4.62 -8.64 11.38
N MET A 122 -3.31 -8.51 11.19
CA MET A 122 -2.68 -8.07 9.94
C MET A 122 -1.68 -9.12 9.47
N ASN A 123 -1.69 -9.39 8.17
CA ASN A 123 -0.75 -10.29 7.52
C ASN A 123 -0.68 -9.92 6.03
N ASP A 124 -0.31 -8.67 5.79
CA ASP A 124 -0.57 -7.95 4.55
C ASP A 124 0.73 -7.77 3.79
N LEU A 125 0.68 -7.89 2.46
CA LEU A 125 1.78 -7.47 1.60
C LEU A 125 1.86 -5.95 1.55
N ILE A 126 2.97 -5.35 1.99
CA ILE A 126 3.18 -3.90 1.97
C ILE A 126 4.56 -3.62 1.39
N ASP A 127 4.68 -2.56 0.60
CA ASP A 127 5.95 -2.16 0.02
C ASP A 127 6.93 -1.70 1.10
N ILE A 128 8.11 -2.29 1.12
CA ILE A 128 9.28 -1.75 1.80
C ILE A 128 10.12 -1.05 0.76
N GLY A 129 10.52 0.18 1.04
CA GLY A 129 11.35 0.98 0.14
C GLY A 129 12.63 1.47 0.77
N VAL A 130 13.67 1.56 -0.06
CA VAL A 130 14.93 2.23 0.24
C VAL A 130 15.23 3.15 -0.92
N PHE A 131 15.55 4.40 -0.65
CA PHE A 131 15.73 5.45 -1.65
C PHE A 131 17.10 6.10 -1.50
N ALA A 132 17.66 6.51 -2.63
CA ALA A 132 18.85 7.35 -2.66
C ALA A 132 18.51 8.78 -2.19
N ALA A 133 19.53 9.61 -2.00
CA ALA A 133 19.32 11.04 -1.82
C ALA A 133 18.62 11.62 -3.07
N PRO A 134 17.68 12.56 -2.91
CA PRO A 134 17.10 13.26 -4.05
C PRO A 134 18.17 14.07 -4.78
N GLU A 135 18.15 14.01 -6.11
CA GLU A 135 18.93 14.91 -6.95
C GLU A 135 18.31 16.32 -6.97
N PRO A 136 19.05 17.37 -7.36
CA PRO A 136 18.48 18.71 -7.48
C PRO A 136 17.24 18.74 -8.38
N GLY A 137 16.10 19.15 -7.81
CA GLY A 137 14.80 19.15 -8.49
C GLY A 137 13.93 17.93 -8.23
N GLU A 138 14.43 16.93 -7.50
CA GLU A 138 13.64 15.79 -7.01
C GLU A 138 13.26 15.97 -5.54
N THR A 139 12.11 15.43 -5.14
CA THR A 139 11.64 15.46 -3.74
C THR A 139 11.86 14.15 -3.00
N GLU A 140 11.83 13.01 -3.71
CA GLU A 140 11.72 11.68 -3.12
C GLU A 140 13.00 10.84 -3.27
N GLY A 141 13.86 11.17 -4.24
CA GLY A 141 15.01 10.36 -4.64
C GLY A 141 14.60 9.07 -5.35
N ARG A 142 15.47 8.57 -6.23
CA ARG A 142 15.20 7.32 -6.95
C ARG A 142 15.17 6.11 -5.99
N PRO A 143 14.31 5.10 -6.24
CA PRO A 143 14.31 3.87 -5.46
C PRO A 143 15.59 3.06 -5.70
N LEU A 144 16.18 2.57 -4.62
CA LEU A 144 17.24 1.55 -4.60
C LEU A 144 16.66 0.16 -4.35
N TYR A 145 15.55 0.10 -3.62
CA TYR A 145 14.74 -1.08 -3.37
C TYR A 145 13.29 -0.64 -3.25
N LEU A 146 12.38 -1.38 -3.86
CA LEU A 146 10.95 -1.23 -3.65
C LEU A 146 10.30 -2.59 -3.94
N ALA A 147 9.88 -3.29 -2.89
CA ALA A 147 9.22 -4.57 -3.06
C ALA A 147 8.28 -4.87 -1.91
N LYS A 148 7.27 -5.71 -2.18
CA LYS A 148 6.31 -6.16 -1.19
C LYS A 148 6.93 -7.16 -0.23
N HIS A 149 6.73 -6.91 1.06
CA HIS A 149 7.00 -7.84 2.15
C HIS A 149 5.71 -8.17 2.86
N ARG A 150 5.62 -9.37 3.43
CA ARG A 150 4.47 -9.75 4.27
C ARG A 150 4.70 -9.23 5.68
N ILE A 151 3.84 -8.33 6.13
CA ILE A 151 3.95 -7.53 7.36
C ILE A 151 2.84 -7.96 8.34
N ALA A 152 3.20 -8.09 9.62
CA ALA A 152 2.26 -8.37 10.70
C ALA A 152 2.08 -7.14 11.60
N SER A 153 1.03 -7.12 12.42
CA SER A 153 0.86 -6.08 13.43
C SER A 153 1.99 -6.10 14.45
N GLY A 154 2.39 -4.92 14.93
CA GLY A 154 3.39 -4.73 15.96
C GLY A 154 4.76 -4.33 15.43
N LEU A 155 5.77 -4.50 16.29
CA LEU A 155 7.16 -4.17 15.99
C LEU A 155 7.82 -5.28 15.20
N GLN A 156 8.52 -4.91 14.11
CA GLN A 156 9.32 -5.84 13.33
C GLN A 156 10.52 -5.14 12.70
N ARG A 157 11.54 -5.95 12.38
CA ARG A 157 12.74 -5.51 11.67
C ARG A 157 12.78 -6.14 10.28
N ILE A 158 13.00 -5.33 9.27
CA ILE A 158 13.24 -5.76 7.89
C ILE A 158 14.67 -5.41 7.51
N GLU A 159 15.38 -6.34 6.90
CA GLU A 159 16.73 -6.12 6.37
C GLU A 159 16.75 -6.32 4.86
N VAL A 160 17.30 -5.34 4.14
CA VAL A 160 17.46 -5.38 2.69
C VAL A 160 18.86 -4.96 2.28
N THR A 161 19.37 -5.50 1.18
CA THR A 161 20.67 -5.11 0.62
C THR A 161 20.49 -4.31 -0.66
N VAL A 162 21.15 -3.15 -0.76
CA VAL A 162 21.08 -2.25 -1.93
C VAL A 162 22.45 -1.97 -2.52
N GLY A 163 22.48 -1.68 -3.83
CA GLY A 163 23.73 -1.47 -4.58
C GLY A 163 24.33 -0.06 -4.50
N ALA A 164 23.64 0.89 -3.87
CA ALA A 164 24.09 2.27 -3.74
C ALA A 164 23.79 2.81 -2.34
N GLU A 165 24.35 3.96 -2.00
CA GLU A 165 24.18 4.57 -0.68
C GLU A 165 22.70 4.97 -0.42
N PRO A 166 22.07 4.45 0.65
CA PRO A 166 20.71 4.80 0.99
C PRO A 166 20.64 6.12 1.76
N ALA A 167 19.63 6.93 1.48
CA ALA A 167 19.34 8.15 2.23
C ALA A 167 18.06 8.06 3.06
N ARG A 168 17.06 7.30 2.61
CA ARG A 168 15.78 7.10 3.29
C ARG A 168 15.32 5.66 3.14
N ALA A 169 14.62 5.15 4.15
CA ALA A 169 13.95 3.85 4.07
C ALA A 169 12.64 3.86 4.85
N GLY A 170 11.72 2.96 4.50
CA GLY A 170 10.40 2.94 5.11
C GLY A 170 9.45 1.87 4.59
N ILE A 171 8.21 1.95 5.07
CA ILE A 171 7.08 1.07 4.78
C ILE A 171 5.95 1.87 4.14
N ASP A 172 5.32 1.32 3.10
CA ASP A 172 4.38 2.05 2.22
C ASP A 172 4.87 3.46 1.83
N PRO A 173 6.10 3.58 1.28
CA PRO A 173 6.69 4.88 0.98
C PRO A 173 5.99 5.62 -0.17
N LEU A 174 5.12 4.93 -0.92
CA LEU A 174 4.31 5.50 -2.00
C LEU A 174 2.86 5.78 -1.56
N HIS A 175 2.56 5.64 -0.27
CA HIS A 175 1.28 5.98 0.35
C HIS A 175 0.07 5.31 -0.34
N ARG A 176 0.22 4.02 -0.68
CA ARG A 176 -0.80 3.22 -1.38
C ARG A 176 -1.89 2.73 -0.44
N LEU A 177 -1.60 2.67 0.85
CA LEU A 177 -2.54 2.29 1.89
C LEU A 177 -3.18 3.53 2.50
N ILE A 178 -4.36 3.34 3.08
CA ILE A 178 -5.09 4.43 3.73
C ILE A 178 -4.50 4.64 5.11
N ASP A 179 -3.53 5.55 5.18
CA ASP A 179 -2.83 5.96 6.38
C ASP A 179 -3.11 7.45 6.64
N ARG A 180 -3.38 7.80 7.90
CA ARG A 180 -3.65 9.20 8.28
C ARG A 180 -2.37 10.00 8.47
N VAL A 181 -1.22 9.36 8.72
CA VAL A 181 0.04 10.00 9.08
C VAL A 181 1.16 9.51 8.15
N THR A 182 0.98 9.65 6.84
CA THR A 182 1.98 9.18 5.85
C THR A 182 3.41 9.71 6.01
N ARG A 183 3.61 10.81 6.74
CA ARG A 183 4.92 11.42 6.97
C ARG A 183 5.86 10.58 7.83
N ASP A 184 5.36 9.63 8.63
CA ASP A 184 6.21 8.73 9.44
C ASP A 184 6.36 7.32 8.84
N ASN A 185 5.83 7.11 7.63
CA ASN A 185 6.09 5.91 6.83
C ASN A 185 7.57 5.71 6.49
N SER A 186 8.39 6.77 6.54
CA SER A 186 9.80 6.74 6.16
C SER A 186 10.69 7.61 7.05
N VAL A 187 11.94 7.16 7.24
CA VAL A 187 12.97 7.85 8.03
C VAL A 187 14.30 7.92 7.30
N ALA A 188 15.15 8.88 7.68
CA ALA A 188 16.51 8.96 7.17
C ALA A 188 17.30 7.69 7.53
N ALA A 189 18.09 7.20 6.57
CA ALA A 189 18.97 6.05 6.78
C ALA A 189 20.25 6.52 7.49
N GLY A 190 20.31 6.32 8.81
CA GLY A 190 21.47 6.65 9.62
C GLY A 190 22.66 5.73 9.29
N LYS A 191 23.83 6.32 9.02
CA LYS A 191 25.05 5.53 8.80
C LYS A 191 25.58 5.01 10.12
N VAL A 192 25.83 3.71 10.19
CA VAL A 192 26.54 3.10 11.32
C VAL A 192 28.02 2.98 10.91
N SER A 193 28.88 3.73 11.58
CA SER A 193 30.33 3.57 11.45
C SER A 193 30.73 2.28 12.18
N ASN A 194 31.40 1.37 11.46
CA ASN A 194 32.13 0.26 12.10
C ASN A 194 33.43 0.75 12.72
#